data_AF-A0A150HXG6-F1
#
_entry.id   AF-A0A150HXG6-F1
#
_cell.length_a   1.000
_cell.length_b   1.000
_cell.length_c   1.000
_cell.angle_alpha   90.00
_cell.angle_beta   90.00
_cell.angle_gamma   90.00
#
_symmetry.space_group_name_H-M   'P 1'
#
loop_
_entity.id
_entity.type
_entity.pdbx_description
1 polymer ?
#
loop_
_entity_poly.entity_id
_entity_poly.type
_entity_poly.pdbx_seq_one_letter_code
_entity_poly.pdbx_strand_id
1 'polypeptide(L)'
;MKIKINQEAQTSNQLSELLRLKRQQPIIKTRWIILPFIIFGLMYAWQQQFWIAWVIIPMLWCVLVINISLLTRSQRARLQKIEQLKIEPIFWNKLRQSYPTLTLKQRQLIEAGFKDYLALHVLQKQAYAMSSNAVDALWHVMLEFPQQYQQLCRATLGRVLNHNPYHFTNESEQQKQLFESWKISCKLHGFEPKHSAVMPRLFVIDQVLGWIDGQYFDLDEMSKDYSKYQQAQSSSSCGSSCSSCGGD
;
A
#
# COMPACT_ATOMS: atom_id res chain seq x y z
N MET A 1 -18.53 34.91 -11.42
CA MET A 1 -17.18 34.74 -11.96
C MET A 1 -16.13 34.46 -10.87
N LYS A 2 -16.01 35.29 -9.81
CA LYS A 2 -15.04 35.09 -8.71
C LYS A 2 -15.15 33.73 -7.97
N ILE A 3 -16.37 33.24 -7.73
CA ILE A 3 -16.60 31.98 -7.01
C ILE A 3 -16.07 30.76 -7.80
N LYS A 4 -16.34 30.70 -9.12
CA LYS A 4 -15.82 29.63 -9.99
C LYS A 4 -14.30 29.65 -10.11
N ILE A 5 -13.70 30.83 -10.24
CA ILE A 5 -12.24 31.00 -10.29
C ILE A 5 -11.58 30.50 -9.00
N ASN A 6 -12.17 30.80 -7.84
CA ASN A 6 -11.64 30.33 -6.55
C ASN A 6 -11.76 28.81 -6.38
N GLN A 7 -12.86 28.22 -6.85
CA GLN A 7 -13.06 26.76 -6.84
C GLN A 7 -12.05 26.06 -7.75
N GLU A 8 -11.88 26.52 -8.99
CA GLU A 8 -10.91 25.97 -9.94
C GLU A 8 -9.46 26.09 -9.42
N ALA A 9 -9.12 27.22 -8.79
CA ALA A 9 -7.83 27.41 -8.16
C ALA A 9 -7.60 26.45 -6.99
N GLN A 10 -8.61 26.25 -6.14
CA GLN A 10 -8.54 25.33 -5.01
C GLN A 10 -8.36 23.88 -5.48
N THR A 11 -9.13 23.42 -6.47
CA THR A 11 -9.00 22.08 -7.04
C THR A 11 -7.62 21.87 -7.70
N SER A 12 -7.11 22.88 -8.42
CA SER A 12 -5.76 22.82 -9.00
C SER A 12 -4.67 22.70 -7.91
N ASN A 13 -4.82 23.41 -6.80
CA ASN A 13 -3.89 23.34 -5.67
C ASN A 13 -3.93 21.95 -5.02
N GLN A 14 -5.11 21.43 -4.70
CA GLN A 14 -5.27 20.08 -4.13
C GLN A 14 -4.66 19.00 -5.04
N LEU A 15 -4.90 19.10 -6.34
CA LEU A 15 -4.34 18.15 -7.31
C LEU A 15 -2.81 18.23 -7.36
N SER A 16 -2.23 19.43 -7.25
CA SER A 16 -0.77 19.59 -7.19
C SER A 16 -0.16 19.05 -5.90
N GLU A 17 -0.83 19.20 -4.76
CA GLU A 17 -0.43 18.62 -3.46
C GLU A 17 -0.44 17.09 -3.54
N LEU A 18 -1.50 16.50 -4.09
CA LEU A 18 -1.59 15.05 -4.27
C LEU A 18 -0.51 14.51 -5.21
N LEU A 19 -0.17 15.24 -6.28
CA LEU A 19 0.93 14.85 -7.18
C LEU A 19 2.31 14.95 -6.50
N ARG A 20 2.47 15.87 -5.55
CA ARG A 20 3.72 16.03 -4.77
C ARG A 20 3.89 14.99 -3.67
N LEU A 21 2.81 14.29 -3.29
CA LEU A 21 2.84 13.27 -2.26
C LEU A 21 3.78 12.12 -2.66
N LYS A 22 4.90 11.99 -1.93
CA LYS A 22 5.94 10.99 -2.19
C LYS A 22 5.66 9.68 -1.45
N ARG A 23 5.99 8.57 -2.11
CA ARG A 23 6.00 7.24 -1.47
C ARG A 23 7.18 7.15 -0.51
N GLN A 24 6.91 6.79 0.73
CA GLN A 24 7.94 6.45 1.71
C GLN A 24 8.58 5.12 1.37
N GLN A 25 9.92 5.10 1.41
CA GLN A 25 10.70 3.89 1.20
C GLN A 25 10.73 3.08 2.51
N PRO A 26 10.63 1.74 2.47
CA PRO A 26 10.70 0.93 3.69
C PRO A 26 12.07 1.07 4.36
N ILE A 27 12.11 1.62 5.58
CA ILE A 27 13.33 1.86 6.37
C ILE A 27 13.52 0.74 7.39
N ILE A 28 14.73 0.18 7.49
CA ILE A 28 15.13 -0.67 8.61
C ILE A 28 15.67 0.24 9.69
N LYS A 29 15.12 0.21 10.91
CA LYS A 29 15.67 1.04 12.00
C LYS A 29 17.05 0.48 12.35
N THR A 30 18.08 1.34 12.29
CA THR A 30 19.49 1.02 12.56
C THR A 30 19.70 0.30 13.89
N ARG A 31 18.85 0.58 14.88
CA ARG A 31 18.86 -0.09 16.19
C ARG A 31 18.74 -1.62 16.09
N TRP A 32 17.95 -2.18 15.17
CA TRP A 32 17.83 -3.63 14.99
C TRP A 32 19.10 -4.28 14.41
N ILE A 33 19.88 -3.49 13.67
CA ILE A 33 21.15 -3.91 13.11
C ILE A 33 22.24 -3.84 14.19
N ILE A 34 22.24 -2.81 15.02
CA ILE A 34 23.31 -2.54 16.01
C ILE A 34 23.15 -3.36 17.31
N LEU A 35 21.92 -3.58 17.75
CA LEU A 35 21.60 -4.32 18.98
C LEU A 35 22.28 -5.70 19.09
N PRO A 36 22.33 -6.56 18.07
CA PRO A 36 23.07 -7.83 18.16
C PRO A 36 24.58 -7.64 18.35
N PHE A 37 25.19 -6.63 17.73
CA PHE A 37 26.62 -6.34 17.91
C PHE A 37 26.94 -5.83 19.31
N ILE A 38 26.07 -4.99 19.90
CA ILE A 38 26.23 -4.51 21.27
C ILE A 38 26.11 -5.66 22.27
N ILE A 39 25.10 -6.52 22.13
CA ILE A 39 24.92 -7.69 23.00
C ILE A 39 26.15 -8.61 22.89
N PHE A 40 26.61 -8.89 21.67
CA PHE A 40 27.81 -9.71 21.44
C PHE A 40 29.07 -9.10 22.09
N GLY A 41 29.28 -7.79 21.98
CA GLY A 41 30.43 -7.09 22.55
C GLY A 41 30.43 -7.04 24.09
N LEU A 42 29.29 -6.74 24.72
CA LEU A 42 29.15 -6.74 26.18
C LEU A 42 29.39 -8.14 26.77
N MET A 43 28.95 -9.18 26.08
CA MET A 43 29.08 -10.55 26.54
C MET A 43 30.48 -11.13 26.33
N TYR A 44 31.17 -10.75 25.24
CA TYR A 44 32.60 -11.06 25.05
C TYR A 44 33.45 -10.50 26.20
N ALA A 45 33.13 -9.29 26.65
CA ALA A 45 33.81 -8.66 27.79
C ALA A 45 33.56 -9.39 29.13
N TRP A 46 32.50 -10.20 29.25
CA TRP A 46 32.10 -10.86 30.50
C TRP A 46 32.59 -12.30 30.66
N GLN A 47 33.42 -12.81 29.74
CA GLN A 47 34.17 -14.08 29.83
C GLN A 47 33.38 -15.33 30.31
N GLN A 48 32.08 -15.41 30.04
CA GLN A 48 31.24 -16.58 30.38
C GLN A 48 31.63 -17.80 29.52
N GLN A 49 31.81 -18.96 30.16
CA GLN A 49 32.13 -20.23 29.47
C GLN A 49 30.99 -20.69 28.54
N PHE A 50 31.39 -21.04 27.32
CA PHE A 50 30.57 -21.22 26.12
C PHE A 50 29.49 -22.32 26.24
N TRP A 51 28.23 -21.93 26.40
CA TRP A 51 27.07 -22.74 25.99
C TRP A 51 26.76 -22.55 24.48
N ILE A 52 26.42 -23.63 23.78
CA ILE A 52 26.12 -23.68 22.33
C ILE A 52 25.00 -22.69 21.94
N ALA A 53 24.03 -22.46 22.83
CA ALA A 53 22.92 -21.53 22.62
C ALA A 53 23.38 -20.08 22.34
N TRP A 54 24.53 -19.66 22.86
CA TRP A 54 25.02 -18.28 22.75
C TRP A 54 25.55 -17.92 21.36
N VAL A 55 25.95 -18.91 20.55
CA VAL A 55 26.33 -18.68 19.15
C VAL A 55 25.08 -18.72 18.27
N ILE A 56 24.14 -19.61 18.59
CA ILE A 56 22.94 -19.83 17.79
C ILE A 56 22.02 -18.60 17.82
N ILE A 57 21.75 -18.00 18.99
CA ILE A 57 20.84 -16.84 19.10
C ILE A 57 21.30 -15.63 18.24
N PRO A 58 22.53 -15.11 18.36
CA PRO A 58 23.00 -14.01 17.53
C PRO A 58 23.13 -14.41 16.05
N MET A 59 23.48 -15.66 15.74
CA MET A 59 23.47 -16.15 14.36
C MET A 59 22.07 -16.09 13.76
N LEU A 60 21.05 -16.59 14.45
CA LEU A 60 19.65 -16.52 14.02
C LEU A 60 19.18 -15.07 13.87
N TRP A 61 19.56 -14.20 14.80
CA TRP A 61 19.24 -12.77 14.71
C TRP A 61 19.91 -12.09 13.50
N CYS A 62 21.19 -12.38 13.25
CA CYS A 62 21.91 -11.88 12.07
C CYS A 62 21.24 -12.36 10.77
N VAL A 63 20.88 -13.65 10.69
CA VAL A 63 20.14 -14.19 9.54
C VAL A 63 18.80 -13.48 9.36
N LEU A 64 18.06 -13.22 10.44
CA LEU A 64 16.80 -12.48 10.41
C LEU A 64 17.00 -11.04 9.92
N VAL A 65 17.99 -10.31 10.43
CA VAL A 65 18.30 -8.93 10.02
C VAL A 65 18.75 -8.88 8.56
N ILE A 66 19.60 -9.81 8.12
CA ILE A 66 20.04 -9.92 6.73
C ILE A 66 18.83 -10.20 5.83
N ASN A 67 17.98 -11.14 6.19
CA ASN A 67 16.78 -11.47 5.42
C ASN A 67 15.84 -10.26 5.28
N ILE A 68 15.54 -9.55 6.39
CA ILE A 68 14.75 -8.31 6.36
C ILE A 68 15.44 -7.23 5.50
N SER A 69 16.77 -7.16 5.53
CA SER A 69 17.54 -6.21 4.72
C SER A 69 17.47 -6.50 3.23
N LEU A 70 17.55 -7.76 2.84
CA LEU A 70 17.38 -8.19 1.45
C LEU A 70 15.94 -7.94 0.96
N LEU A 71 14.95 -8.26 1.80
CA LEU A 71 13.53 -8.00 1.49
C LEU A 71 13.25 -6.51 1.29
N THR A 72 13.70 -5.66 2.22
CA THR A 72 13.50 -4.20 2.11
C THR A 72 14.27 -3.60 0.93
N ARG A 73 15.50 -4.05 0.64
CA ARG A 73 16.25 -3.64 -0.55
C ARG A 73 15.51 -4.01 -1.83
N SER A 74 14.97 -5.23 -1.90
CA SER A 74 14.17 -5.69 -3.04
C SER A 74 12.90 -4.85 -3.21
N GLN A 75 12.17 -4.56 -2.13
CA GLN A 75 11.00 -3.69 -2.16
C GLN A 75 11.35 -2.29 -2.66
N ARG A 76 12.41 -1.65 -2.14
CA ARG A 76 12.86 -0.33 -2.59
C ARG A 76 13.16 -0.30 -4.09
N ALA A 77 13.90 -1.29 -4.58
CA ALA A 77 14.22 -1.40 -6.01
C ALA A 77 12.95 -1.52 -6.87
N ARG A 78 11.95 -2.30 -6.42
CA ARG A 78 10.66 -2.43 -7.12
C ARG A 78 9.83 -1.13 -7.06
N LEU A 79 9.81 -0.43 -5.93
CA LEU A 79 9.14 0.87 -5.81
C LEU A 79 9.78 1.92 -6.74
N GLN A 80 11.11 1.91 -6.88
CA GLN A 80 11.81 2.77 -7.85
C GLN A 80 11.42 2.45 -9.29
N LYS A 81 11.26 1.16 -9.64
CA LYS A 81 10.74 0.75 -10.96
C LYS A 81 9.33 1.26 -11.21
N ILE A 82 8.46 1.25 -10.18
CA ILE A 82 7.10 1.79 -10.27
C ILE A 82 7.12 3.31 -10.46
N GLU A 83 8.03 4.03 -9.80
CA GLU A 83 8.18 5.49 -9.98
C GLU A 83 8.53 5.83 -11.43
N GLN A 84 9.48 5.08 -12.00
CA GLN A 84 9.99 5.28 -13.37
C GLN A 84 9.09 4.67 -14.45
N LEU A 85 8.08 3.88 -14.07
CA LEU A 85 7.14 3.25 -15.00
C LEU A 85 6.47 4.33 -15.85
N LYS A 86 6.46 4.14 -17.17
CA LYS A 86 5.68 4.97 -18.09
C LYS A 86 4.52 4.13 -18.61
N ILE A 87 3.30 4.60 -18.39
CA ILE A 87 2.10 3.95 -18.92
C ILE A 87 2.06 4.16 -20.43
N GLU A 88 1.90 3.08 -21.18
CA GLU A 88 1.90 3.13 -22.64
C GLU A 88 0.78 4.03 -23.20
N PRO A 89 1.03 4.77 -24.30
CA PRO A 89 0.04 5.67 -24.89
C PRO A 89 -1.27 4.98 -25.31
N ILE A 90 -1.23 3.68 -25.62
CA ILE A 90 -2.39 2.91 -26.04
C ILE A 90 -3.51 2.92 -24.98
N PHE A 91 -3.15 2.78 -23.71
CA PHE A 91 -4.09 2.84 -22.58
C PHE A 91 -4.73 4.22 -22.48
N TRP A 92 -3.92 5.29 -22.60
CA TRP A 92 -4.42 6.65 -22.54
C TRP A 92 -5.31 7.02 -23.72
N ASN A 93 -5.02 6.51 -24.91
CA ASN A 93 -5.84 6.73 -26.09
C ASN A 93 -7.21 6.08 -25.92
N LYS A 94 -7.25 4.85 -25.38
CA LYS A 94 -8.50 4.15 -25.07
C LYS A 94 -9.29 4.83 -23.96
N LEU A 95 -8.64 5.21 -22.85
CA LEU A 95 -9.30 5.93 -21.75
C LEU A 95 -9.92 7.26 -22.21
N ARG A 96 -9.24 7.99 -23.12
CA ARG A 96 -9.74 9.27 -23.66
C ARG A 96 -11.01 9.10 -24.51
N GLN A 97 -11.23 7.94 -25.12
CA GLN A 97 -12.47 7.67 -25.84
C GLN A 97 -13.67 7.66 -24.89
N SER A 98 -13.50 7.08 -23.69
CA SER A 98 -14.55 7.05 -22.66
C SER A 98 -14.64 8.34 -21.85
N TYR A 99 -13.52 9.02 -21.62
CA TYR A 99 -13.42 10.22 -20.80
C TYR A 99 -12.67 11.36 -21.55
N PRO A 100 -13.31 11.98 -22.57
CA PRO A 100 -12.65 12.95 -23.43
C PRO A 100 -12.30 14.27 -22.73
N THR A 101 -12.97 14.59 -21.63
CA THR A 101 -12.80 15.84 -20.86
C THR A 101 -11.61 15.82 -19.89
N LEU A 102 -10.90 14.69 -19.75
CA LEU A 102 -9.79 14.57 -18.80
C LEU A 102 -8.59 15.42 -19.20
N THR A 103 -8.26 16.38 -18.33
CA THR A 103 -7.06 17.21 -18.48
C THR A 103 -5.77 16.39 -18.29
N LEU A 104 -4.63 16.93 -18.73
CA LEU A 104 -3.34 16.27 -18.53
C LEU A 104 -3.01 16.04 -17.04
N LYS A 105 -3.28 17.05 -16.21
CA LYS A 105 -3.06 17.00 -14.75
C LYS A 105 -3.89 15.91 -14.07
N GLN A 106 -5.15 15.75 -14.46
CA GLN A 106 -6.01 14.69 -13.93
C GLN A 106 -5.51 13.30 -14.35
N ARG A 107 -5.05 13.13 -15.61
CA ARG A 107 -4.41 11.89 -16.06
C ARG A 107 -3.15 11.56 -15.27
N GLN A 108 -2.31 12.55 -14.97
CA GLN A 108 -1.13 12.37 -14.12
C GLN A 108 -1.53 11.92 -12.70
N LEU A 109 -2.63 12.44 -12.15
CA LEU A 109 -3.11 12.03 -10.84
C LEU A 109 -3.62 10.58 -10.84
N ILE A 110 -4.37 10.19 -11.87
CA ILE A 110 -4.83 8.79 -12.07
C ILE A 110 -3.63 7.86 -12.22
N GLU A 111 -2.62 8.24 -13.00
CA GLU A 111 -1.36 7.49 -13.12
C GLU A 111 -0.65 7.31 -11.78
N ALA A 112 -0.51 8.40 -11.01
CA ALA A 112 0.11 8.38 -9.70
C ALA A 112 -0.66 7.46 -8.73
N GLY A 113 -1.99 7.48 -8.78
CA GLY A 113 -2.86 6.56 -8.05
C GLY A 113 -2.65 5.10 -8.46
N PHE A 114 -2.67 4.80 -9.76
CA PHE A 114 -2.42 3.43 -10.23
C PHE A 114 -1.05 2.91 -9.80
N LYS A 115 -0.01 3.76 -9.86
CA LYS A 115 1.31 3.44 -9.34
C LYS A 115 1.31 3.20 -7.83
N ASP A 116 0.50 3.91 -7.04
CA ASP A 116 0.32 3.61 -5.62
C ASP A 116 -0.32 2.25 -5.42
N TYR A 117 -1.32 1.91 -6.21
CA TYR A 117 -1.98 0.61 -6.14
C TYR A 117 -1.00 -0.54 -6.43
N LEU A 118 -0.12 -0.39 -7.43
CA LEU A 118 0.98 -1.34 -7.64
C LEU A 118 1.94 -1.39 -6.43
N ALA A 119 2.24 -0.24 -5.81
CA ALA A 119 3.11 -0.16 -4.66
C ALA A 119 2.55 -0.90 -3.43
N LEU A 120 1.23 -0.86 -3.21
CA LEU A 120 0.55 -1.67 -2.17
C LEU A 120 0.93 -3.16 -2.31
N HIS A 121 0.89 -3.69 -3.53
CA HIS A 121 1.25 -5.08 -3.84
C HIS A 121 2.75 -5.39 -3.78
N VAL A 122 3.63 -4.38 -3.83
CA VAL A 122 5.07 -4.52 -3.56
C VAL A 122 5.34 -4.60 -2.07
N LEU A 123 4.66 -3.76 -1.27
CA LEU A 123 4.84 -3.72 0.18
C LEU A 123 4.35 -5.00 0.85
N GLN A 124 3.19 -5.51 0.41
CA GLN A 124 2.63 -6.74 0.94
C GLN A 124 1.77 -7.44 -0.12
N LYS A 125 2.03 -8.74 -0.32
CA LYS A 125 1.31 -9.57 -1.29
C LYS A 125 -0.02 -10.05 -0.69
N GLN A 126 -1.06 -9.23 -0.84
CA GLN A 126 -2.42 -9.54 -0.43
C GLN A 126 -3.44 -8.95 -1.42
N ALA A 127 -4.72 -9.26 -1.20
CA ALA A 127 -5.84 -8.65 -1.92
C ALA A 127 -6.13 -7.25 -1.37
N TYR A 128 -6.35 -6.30 -2.26
CA TYR A 128 -6.63 -4.90 -1.94
C TYR A 128 -7.83 -4.43 -2.73
N ALA A 129 -8.68 -3.65 -2.05
CA ALA A 129 -9.68 -2.82 -2.67
C ALA A 129 -9.06 -1.80 -3.60
N MET A 130 -9.64 -1.63 -4.79
CA MET A 130 -9.43 -0.40 -5.54
C MET A 130 -10.34 0.68 -4.95
N SER A 131 -9.76 1.64 -4.22
CA SER A 131 -10.50 2.70 -3.50
C SER A 131 -10.76 3.95 -4.35
N SER A 132 -10.61 3.86 -5.68
CA SER A 132 -10.84 4.95 -6.63
C SER A 132 -11.32 4.39 -7.96
N ASN A 133 -12.53 4.74 -8.35
CA ASN A 133 -13.14 4.36 -9.62
C ASN A 133 -12.45 5.05 -10.81
N ALA A 134 -11.84 6.22 -10.62
CA ALA A 134 -11.01 6.85 -11.66
C ALA A 134 -9.75 6.02 -11.98
N VAL A 135 -9.08 5.51 -10.94
CA VAL A 135 -7.93 4.62 -11.09
C VAL A 135 -8.37 3.26 -11.62
N ASP A 136 -9.51 2.75 -11.16
CA ASP A 136 -10.11 1.51 -11.64
C ASP A 136 -10.46 1.57 -13.12
N ALA A 137 -10.99 2.69 -13.61
CA ALA A 137 -11.27 2.89 -15.03
C ALA A 137 -10.02 2.76 -15.90
N LEU A 138 -8.87 3.31 -15.45
CA LEU A 138 -7.59 3.10 -16.13
C LEU A 138 -7.16 1.64 -16.05
N TRP A 139 -7.33 0.99 -14.90
CA TRP A 139 -6.96 -0.42 -14.73
C TRP A 139 -7.79 -1.33 -15.64
N HIS A 140 -9.10 -1.11 -15.74
CA HIS A 140 -9.99 -1.80 -16.65
C HIS A 140 -9.57 -1.66 -18.12
N VAL A 141 -9.22 -0.44 -18.54
CA VAL A 141 -8.65 -0.21 -19.87
C VAL A 141 -7.37 -1.03 -20.08
N MET A 142 -6.53 -1.20 -19.06
CA MET A 142 -5.34 -2.04 -19.19
C MET A 142 -5.66 -3.53 -19.38
N LEU A 143 -6.72 -4.03 -18.76
CA LEU A 143 -7.14 -5.43 -18.89
C LEU A 143 -7.61 -5.76 -20.32
N GLU A 144 -8.06 -4.77 -21.09
CA GLU A 144 -8.37 -4.94 -22.52
C GLU A 144 -7.13 -5.21 -23.39
N PHE A 145 -5.93 -4.88 -22.91
CA PHE A 145 -4.66 -5.15 -23.58
C PHE A 145 -3.79 -6.12 -22.75
N PRO A 146 -4.13 -7.42 -22.72
CA PRO A 146 -3.57 -8.37 -21.77
C PRO A 146 -2.06 -8.58 -21.92
N GLN A 147 -1.50 -8.46 -23.13
CA GLN A 147 -0.06 -8.62 -23.35
C GLN A 147 0.74 -7.49 -22.68
N GLN A 148 0.39 -6.25 -22.97
CA GLN A 148 1.00 -5.04 -22.42
C GLN A 148 0.83 -4.99 -20.90
N TYR A 149 -0.37 -5.31 -20.42
CA TYR A 149 -0.65 -5.36 -18.98
C TYR A 149 0.20 -6.43 -18.25
N GLN A 150 0.30 -7.64 -18.79
CA GLN A 150 1.13 -8.70 -18.19
C GLN A 150 2.62 -8.32 -18.18
N GLN A 151 3.12 -7.68 -19.25
CA GLN A 151 4.50 -7.18 -19.30
C GLN A 151 4.74 -6.12 -18.23
N LEU A 152 3.83 -5.15 -18.08
CA LEU A 152 3.86 -4.12 -17.04
C LEU A 152 3.90 -4.74 -15.63
N CYS A 153 3.01 -5.70 -15.35
CA CYS A 153 2.96 -6.37 -14.04
C CYS A 153 4.24 -7.18 -13.77
N ARG A 154 4.77 -7.91 -14.75
CA ARG A 154 6.02 -8.68 -14.59
C ARG A 154 7.22 -7.75 -14.38
N ALA A 155 7.29 -6.63 -15.09
CA ALA A 155 8.38 -5.67 -14.97
C ALA A 155 8.42 -4.99 -13.59
N THR A 156 7.25 -4.75 -12.99
CA THR A 156 7.10 -4.01 -11.72
C THR A 156 6.97 -4.93 -10.50
N LEU A 157 6.04 -5.89 -10.55
CA LEU A 157 5.68 -6.78 -9.43
C LEU A 157 6.40 -8.13 -9.49
N GLY A 158 6.93 -8.53 -10.65
CA GLY A 158 7.49 -9.87 -10.88
C GLY A 158 6.44 -10.98 -11.02
N ARG A 159 5.16 -10.62 -11.10
CA ARG A 159 4.01 -11.52 -11.28
C ARG A 159 2.87 -10.76 -11.95
N VAL A 160 1.92 -11.48 -12.54
CA VAL A 160 0.68 -10.87 -13.03
C VAL A 160 -0.20 -10.53 -11.82
N LEU A 161 -0.79 -9.33 -11.85
CA LEU A 161 -1.83 -8.94 -10.90
C LEU A 161 -3.19 -9.27 -11.53
N ASN A 162 -3.87 -10.27 -10.99
CA ASN A 162 -5.18 -10.66 -11.49
C ASN A 162 -6.24 -9.72 -10.91
N HIS A 163 -7.07 -9.15 -11.79
CA HIS A 163 -8.24 -8.39 -11.39
C HIS A 163 -9.35 -9.37 -11.00
N ASN A 164 -9.85 -9.30 -9.78
CA ASN A 164 -11.02 -10.07 -9.35
C ASN A 164 -12.17 -9.10 -9.06
N PRO A 165 -13.28 -9.13 -9.81
CA PRO A 165 -14.38 -8.19 -9.61
C PRO A 165 -14.99 -8.30 -8.20
N TYR A 166 -15.31 -7.15 -7.64
CA TYR A 166 -15.88 -7.00 -6.29
C TYR A 166 -17.12 -7.86 -6.05
N HIS A 167 -18.00 -8.00 -7.05
CA HIS A 167 -19.30 -8.68 -6.93
C HIS A 167 -19.23 -10.18 -6.58
N PHE A 168 -18.06 -10.82 -6.70
CA PHE A 168 -17.89 -12.25 -6.38
C PHE A 168 -17.36 -12.51 -4.97
N THR A 169 -17.15 -11.46 -4.17
CA THR A 169 -16.63 -11.56 -2.79
C THR A 169 -17.73 -11.22 -1.78
N ASN A 170 -17.69 -11.86 -0.61
CA ASN A 170 -18.62 -11.54 0.47
C ASN A 170 -18.30 -10.15 1.09
N GLU A 171 -19.29 -9.53 1.73
CA GLU A 171 -19.17 -8.18 2.29
C GLU A 171 -18.02 -8.06 3.31
N SER A 172 -17.81 -9.09 4.13
CA SER A 172 -16.72 -9.13 5.11
C SER A 172 -15.33 -9.11 4.47
N GLU A 173 -15.13 -9.85 3.38
CA GLU A 173 -13.89 -9.85 2.61
C GLU A 173 -13.64 -8.52 1.91
N GLN A 174 -14.67 -7.92 1.32
CA GLN A 174 -14.60 -6.60 0.73
C GLN A 174 -14.16 -5.56 1.76
N GLN A 175 -14.80 -5.57 2.93
CA GLN A 175 -14.47 -4.65 4.01
C GLN A 175 -13.03 -4.86 4.50
N LYS A 176 -12.60 -6.12 4.67
CA LYS A 176 -11.21 -6.47 4.99
C LYS A 176 -10.22 -5.94 3.95
N GLN A 177 -10.51 -6.12 2.66
CA GLN A 177 -9.66 -5.62 1.59
C GLN A 177 -9.58 -4.09 1.58
N LEU A 178 -10.69 -3.40 1.86
CA LEU A 178 -10.72 -1.94 1.98
C LEU A 178 -9.83 -1.46 3.13
N PHE A 179 -9.95 -2.06 4.31
CA PHE A 179 -9.12 -1.70 5.48
C PHE A 179 -7.65 -2.03 5.31
N GLU A 180 -7.31 -3.14 4.64
CA GLU A 180 -5.91 -3.43 4.30
C GLU A 180 -5.36 -2.43 3.25
N SER A 181 -6.21 -1.98 2.31
CA SER A 181 -5.84 -0.93 1.35
C SER A 181 -5.60 0.39 2.06
N TRP A 182 -6.49 0.76 2.99
CA TRP A 182 -6.35 1.95 3.84
C TRP A 182 -5.02 1.96 4.59
N LYS A 183 -4.76 0.89 5.36
CA LYS A 183 -3.56 0.71 6.17
C LYS A 183 -2.27 0.82 5.34
N ILE A 184 -2.19 0.11 4.22
CA ILE A 184 -0.96 0.09 3.41
C ILE A 184 -0.81 1.38 2.61
N SER A 185 -1.90 2.01 2.16
CA SER A 185 -1.89 3.32 1.51
C SER A 185 -1.45 4.44 2.46
N CYS A 186 -1.91 4.42 3.71
CA CYS A 186 -1.42 5.31 4.77
C CYS A 186 0.08 5.11 5.00
N LYS A 187 0.51 3.85 5.20
CA LYS A 187 1.94 3.52 5.39
C LYS A 187 2.79 3.93 4.19
N LEU A 188 2.27 3.79 2.96
CA LEU A 188 2.95 4.19 1.73
C LEU A 188 3.28 5.69 1.73
N HIS A 189 2.43 6.53 2.34
CA HIS A 189 2.64 7.98 2.42
C HIS A 189 3.15 8.46 3.79
N GLY A 190 3.40 7.54 4.73
CA GLY A 190 3.93 7.87 6.05
C GLY A 190 2.90 8.35 7.07
N PHE A 191 1.63 8.04 6.84
CA PHE A 191 0.54 8.39 7.74
C PHE A 191 0.23 7.24 8.71
N GLU A 192 -0.28 7.58 9.89
CA GLU A 192 -0.69 6.63 10.92
C GLU A 192 -2.14 6.17 10.65
N PRO A 193 -2.41 4.89 10.31
CA PRO A 193 -3.74 4.46 9.87
C PRO A 193 -4.87 4.62 10.90
N LYS A 194 -4.55 4.63 12.20
CA LYS A 194 -5.53 4.77 13.30
C LYS A 194 -5.93 6.22 13.57
N HIS A 195 -5.01 7.15 13.36
CA HIS A 195 -5.15 8.56 13.71
C HIS A 195 -4.56 9.41 12.57
N SER A 196 -5.02 9.15 11.35
CA SER A 196 -4.45 9.82 10.20
C SER A 196 -4.98 11.25 10.12
N ALA A 197 -4.09 12.24 10.07
CA ALA A 197 -4.48 13.63 9.86
C ALA A 197 -4.74 13.94 8.37
N VAL A 198 -4.30 13.07 7.46
CA VAL A 198 -4.37 13.26 6.01
C VAL A 198 -4.82 11.97 5.34
N MET A 199 -5.69 12.08 4.36
CA MET A 199 -6.13 10.92 3.58
C MET A 199 -5.07 10.57 2.51
N PRO A 200 -4.69 9.29 2.37
CA PRO A 200 -3.73 8.89 1.36
C PRO A 200 -4.31 9.05 -0.06
N ARG A 201 -3.46 9.40 -1.02
CA ARG A 201 -3.86 9.79 -2.40
C ARG A 201 -4.96 8.91 -3.00
N LEU A 202 -4.82 7.58 -2.98
CA LEU A 202 -5.79 6.64 -3.56
C LEU A 202 -7.24 6.84 -3.08
N PHE A 203 -7.46 7.31 -1.85
CA PHE A 203 -8.81 7.49 -1.29
C PHE A 203 -9.39 8.88 -1.59
N VAL A 204 -8.60 9.82 -2.10
CA VAL A 204 -9.01 11.21 -2.37
C VAL A 204 -9.18 11.49 -3.87
N ILE A 205 -8.61 10.65 -4.74
CA ILE A 205 -8.56 10.91 -6.19
C ILE A 205 -9.96 11.19 -6.74
N ASP A 206 -10.93 10.32 -6.47
CA ASP A 206 -12.28 10.46 -7.02
C ASP A 206 -12.95 11.76 -6.58
N GLN A 207 -12.78 12.14 -5.31
CA GLN A 207 -13.30 13.39 -4.76
C GLN A 207 -12.68 14.62 -5.42
N VAL A 208 -11.36 14.64 -5.59
CA VAL A 208 -10.66 15.78 -6.22
C VAL A 208 -10.96 15.88 -7.71
N LEU A 209 -11.16 14.75 -8.38
CA LEU A 209 -11.54 14.71 -9.79
C LEU A 209 -13.02 15.03 -10.02
N GLY A 210 -13.86 14.95 -8.98
CA GLY A 210 -15.32 14.97 -9.13
C GLY A 210 -15.78 13.82 -10.03
N TRP A 211 -15.22 12.63 -9.82
CA TRP A 211 -15.43 11.47 -10.69
C TRP A 211 -16.90 11.00 -10.62
N ILE A 212 -17.47 10.67 -11.78
CA ILE A 212 -18.86 10.19 -11.84
C ILE A 212 -18.94 8.79 -11.22
N ASP A 213 -19.92 8.60 -10.34
CA ASP A 213 -20.01 7.41 -9.48
C ASP A 213 -18.71 7.13 -8.69
N GLY A 214 -17.96 8.18 -8.35
CA GLY A 214 -16.71 8.08 -7.59
C GLY A 214 -16.92 7.55 -6.17
N GLN A 215 -15.86 7.01 -5.59
CA GLN A 215 -15.83 6.60 -4.19
C GLN A 215 -15.42 7.78 -3.30
N TYR A 216 -16.25 8.10 -2.33
CA TYR A 216 -16.05 9.21 -1.40
C TYR A 216 -15.92 8.67 0.02
N PHE A 217 -14.86 9.07 0.71
CA PHE A 217 -14.58 8.62 2.05
C PHE A 217 -14.46 9.83 2.99
N ASP A 218 -14.98 9.68 4.20
CA ASP A 218 -14.69 10.60 5.29
C ASP A 218 -13.47 10.10 6.08
N LEU A 219 -12.55 11.02 6.42
CA LEU A 219 -11.30 10.68 7.09
C LEU A 219 -11.52 10.15 8.51
N ASP A 220 -12.42 10.79 9.26
CA ASP A 220 -12.69 10.45 10.65
C ASP A 220 -13.45 9.13 10.74
N GLU A 221 -14.44 8.94 9.87
CA GLU A 221 -15.19 7.68 9.76
C GLU A 221 -14.27 6.51 9.39
N MET A 222 -13.44 6.66 8.35
CA MET A 222 -12.51 5.62 7.91
C MET A 222 -11.51 5.24 9.02
N SER A 223 -10.95 6.24 9.72
CA SER A 223 -10.00 6.01 10.81
C SER A 223 -10.66 5.31 12.01
N LYS A 224 -11.90 5.69 12.34
CA LYS A 224 -12.70 5.10 13.41
C LYS A 224 -13.06 3.65 13.10
N ASP A 225 -13.52 3.37 11.90
CA ASP A 225 -13.93 2.03 11.50
C ASP A 225 -12.74 1.08 11.32
N TYR A 226 -11.63 1.59 10.79
CA TYR A 226 -10.37 0.85 10.78
C TYR A 226 -9.91 0.48 12.21
N SER A 227 -10.06 1.39 13.17
CA SER A 227 -9.70 1.13 14.57
C SER A 227 -10.57 0.04 15.20
N LYS A 228 -11.88 0.02 14.93
CA LYS A 228 -12.78 -1.08 15.35
C LYS A 228 -12.39 -2.41 14.71
N TYR A 229 -12.11 -2.40 13.40
CA TYR A 229 -11.66 -3.59 12.67
C TYR A 229 -10.40 -4.20 13.30
N GLN A 230 -9.42 -3.37 13.66
CA GLN A 230 -8.20 -3.84 14.29
C GLN A 230 -8.44 -4.40 15.70
N GLN A 231 -9.34 -3.78 16.49
CA GLN A 231 -9.73 -4.30 17.80
C GLN A 231 -10.38 -5.69 17.66
N ALA A 232 -11.31 -5.86 16.72
CA ALA A 232 -11.97 -7.13 16.45
C ALA A 232 -10.98 -8.24 16.05
N GLN A 233 -9.96 -7.91 15.23
CA GLN A 233 -8.90 -8.86 14.90
C GLN A 233 -8.07 -9.27 16.12
N SER A 234 -7.71 -8.31 16.97
CA SER A 234 -6.94 -8.61 18.18
C SER A 234 -7.72 -9.49 19.17
N SER A 235 -9.03 -9.26 19.33
CA SER A 235 -9.89 -10.09 20.18
C SER A 235 -10.12 -11.50 19.60
N SER A 236 -10.16 -11.66 18.28
CA SER A 236 -10.25 -12.99 17.65
C SER A 236 -8.96 -13.81 17.80
N SER A 237 -7.80 -13.14 17.93
CA SER A 237 -6.50 -13.81 18.05
C SER A 237 -6.19 -14.27 19.48
N CYS A 238 -6.88 -13.76 20.50
CA CYS A 238 -6.78 -14.23 21.89
C CYS A 238 -7.84 -15.29 22.27
N GLY A 239 -8.76 -15.64 21.37
CA GLY A 239 -9.81 -16.64 21.60
C GLY A 239 -9.47 -18.07 21.15
N SER A 240 -8.34 -18.29 20.46
CA SER A 240 -7.97 -19.58 19.86
C SER A 240 -6.93 -20.39 20.68
N SER A 241 -6.90 -20.22 22.00
CA SER A 241 -6.09 -21.05 22.90
C SER A 241 -6.84 -21.45 24.17
N CYS A 242 -8.01 -22.09 24.03
CA CYS A 242 -8.63 -22.88 25.11
C CYS A 242 -9.76 -23.80 24.57
N SER A 243 -9.42 -25.06 24.28
CA SER A 243 -10.27 -26.28 24.20
C SER A 243 -9.48 -27.33 23.38
N SER A 244 -9.14 -28.52 23.85
CA SER A 244 -9.92 -29.45 24.67
C SER A 244 -8.99 -30.33 25.54
N CYS A 245 -9.33 -30.42 26.83
CA CYS A 245 -8.97 -31.54 27.70
C CYS A 245 -10.20 -32.44 27.82
N GLY A 246 -9.98 -33.76 27.81
CA GLY A 246 -10.87 -34.73 28.46
C GLY A 246 -11.74 -35.58 27.53
N GLY A 247 -11.56 -36.89 27.61
CA GLY A 247 -12.46 -37.90 27.05
C GLY A 247 -11.77 -39.26 26.90
N ASP A 248 -11.60 -39.92 28.05
CA ASP A 248 -11.42 -41.38 28.32
C ASP A 248 -10.29 -42.19 27.66
#